data_AF-A0A8H5GRK0-F1
#
_entry.id   AF-A0A8H5GRK0-F1
#
_cell.length_a   1.000
_cell.length_b   1.000
_cell.length_c   1.000
_cell.angle_alpha   90.00
_cell.angle_beta   90.00
_cell.angle_gamma   90.00
#
_symmetry.space_group_name_H-M   'P 1'
#
loop_
_entity.id
_entity.type
_entity.pdbx_description
1 polymer ?
#
loop_
_entity_poly.entity_id
_entity_poly.type
_entity_poly.pdbx_seq_one_letter_code
_entity_poly.pdbx_strand_id
1 'polypeptide(L)'
;MLSLISGLVRPAAPSQAWMPRLFSTTSSVEAGYKIKSHSGAKKRWRSLGSGNSYKHAHAAHTHKNQHKSPARKNRLAQTAYSTPAQTHKLKKLLLPYGSN
;
A
#
# COMPACT_ATOMS: atom_id res chain seq x y z
N MET A 1 33.75 -23.18 -64.54
CA MET A 1 33.92 -22.30 -63.36
C MET A 1 32.70 -21.38 -63.27
N LEU A 2 31.59 -21.85 -62.70
CA LEU A 2 30.41 -21.02 -62.43
C LEU A 2 29.98 -21.30 -60.98
N SER A 3 30.19 -20.30 -60.12
CA SER A 3 29.91 -20.36 -58.68
C SER A 3 28.41 -20.39 -58.39
N LEU A 4 28.02 -21.36 -57.56
CA LEU A 4 26.72 -21.42 -56.88
C LEU A 4 26.70 -20.35 -55.77
N ILE A 5 25.73 -19.43 -55.79
CA ILE A 5 25.45 -18.53 -54.66
C ILE A 5 24.10 -18.97 -54.06
N SER A 6 24.14 -19.79 -53.02
CA SER A 6 22.97 -20.14 -52.21
C SER A 6 22.54 -18.96 -51.35
N GLY A 7 21.46 -18.28 -51.73
CA GLY A 7 20.79 -17.29 -50.90
C GLY A 7 19.94 -17.96 -49.83
N LEU A 8 20.40 -17.95 -48.57
CA LEU A 8 19.60 -18.35 -47.42
C LEU A 8 18.66 -17.19 -47.02
N VAL A 9 17.44 -17.18 -47.53
CA VAL A 9 16.39 -16.27 -47.05
C VAL A 9 15.94 -16.77 -45.67
N ARG A 10 16.37 -16.08 -44.61
CA ARG A 10 15.87 -16.31 -43.24
C ARG A 10 14.44 -15.76 -43.15
N PRO A 11 13.43 -16.54 -42.75
CA PRO A 11 12.12 -15.98 -42.41
C PRO A 11 12.28 -15.14 -41.15
N ALA A 12 11.87 -13.87 -41.21
CA ALA A 12 11.79 -13.00 -40.04
C ALA A 12 10.79 -13.60 -39.05
N ALA A 13 11.23 -13.87 -37.82
CA ALA A 13 10.35 -14.29 -36.75
C ALA A 13 9.29 -13.20 -36.50
N PRO A 14 8.00 -13.56 -36.32
CA PRO A 14 6.99 -12.58 -35.94
C PRO A 14 7.40 -11.97 -34.60
N SER A 15 7.59 -10.65 -34.59
CA SER A 15 7.79 -9.86 -33.38
C SER A 15 6.71 -10.25 -32.36
N GLN A 16 7.12 -10.72 -31.18
CA GLN A 16 6.20 -10.98 -30.07
C GLN A 16 5.24 -9.78 -29.93
N ALA A 17 3.99 -9.99 -30.33
CA ALA A 17 2.95 -9.01 -30.10
C ALA A 17 2.88 -8.79 -28.59
N TRP A 18 3.04 -7.53 -28.17
CA TRP A 18 2.72 -7.11 -26.81
C TRP A 18 1.25 -7.45 -26.54
N MET A 19 1.01 -8.58 -25.89
CA MET A 19 -0.33 -8.92 -25.41
C MET A 19 -0.68 -7.87 -24.34
N PRO A 20 -1.78 -7.11 -24.50
CA PRO A 20 -2.24 -6.25 -23.43
C PRO A 20 -2.55 -7.15 -22.24
N ARG A 21 -2.05 -6.78 -21.05
CA ARG A 21 -2.34 -7.51 -19.81
C ARG A 21 -3.85 -7.41 -19.56
N LEU A 22 -4.59 -8.44 -19.98
CA LEU A 22 -6.01 -8.57 -19.67
C LEU A 22 -6.13 -8.71 -18.15
N PHE A 23 -6.71 -7.70 -17.50
CA PHE A 23 -7.03 -7.81 -16.08
C PHE A 23 -8.01 -8.97 -15.90
N SER A 24 -7.71 -9.87 -14.97
CA SER A 24 -8.54 -11.05 -14.70
C SER A 24 -9.98 -10.63 -14.37
N THR A 25 -10.95 -11.16 -15.10
CA THR A 25 -12.39 -10.89 -14.92
C THR A 25 -13.05 -11.84 -13.93
N THR A 26 -12.32 -12.83 -13.41
CA THR A 26 -12.84 -13.77 -12.41
C THR A 26 -13.29 -13.03 -11.14
N SER A 27 -14.48 -13.38 -10.64
CA SER A 27 -15.02 -12.76 -9.44
C SER A 27 -14.09 -13.02 -8.25
N SER A 28 -13.93 -12.04 -7.37
CA SER A 28 -13.07 -12.14 -6.18
C SER A 28 -13.48 -13.26 -5.22
N VAL A 29 -14.76 -13.65 -5.24
CA VAL A 29 -15.32 -14.73 -4.42
C VAL A 29 -14.82 -16.09 -4.91
N GLU A 30 -14.78 -16.30 -6.22
CA GLU A 30 -14.34 -17.57 -6.83
C GLU A 30 -12.83 -17.77 -6.73
N ALA A 31 -12.07 -16.67 -6.74
CA ALA A 31 -10.64 -16.67 -6.48
C ALA A 31 -10.27 -16.86 -4.98
N GLY A 32 -11.25 -16.96 -4.07
CA GLY A 32 -11.00 -17.07 -2.63
C GLY A 32 -10.29 -15.85 -2.03
N TYR A 33 -10.48 -14.67 -2.63
CA TYR A 33 -9.73 -13.47 -2.28
C TYR A 33 -10.17 -12.91 -0.92
N LYS A 34 -9.26 -12.97 0.06
CA LYS A 34 -9.44 -12.34 1.38
C LYS A 34 -8.83 -10.95 1.41
N ILE A 35 -9.60 -9.95 1.84
CA ILE A 35 -9.06 -8.61 2.14
C ILE A 35 -7.99 -8.71 3.22
N LYS A 36 -6.82 -8.10 3.00
CA LYS A 36 -5.73 -8.10 3.98
C LYS A 36 -5.68 -6.76 4.71
N SER A 37 -5.39 -6.79 6.01
CA SER A 37 -5.11 -5.56 6.74
C SER A 37 -3.87 -4.87 6.16
N HIS A 38 -3.96 -3.57 5.96
CA HIS A 38 -2.88 -2.76 5.42
C HIS A 38 -1.73 -2.69 6.42
N SER A 39 -0.62 -3.36 6.11
CA SER A 39 0.51 -3.55 7.03
C SER A 39 1.10 -2.24 7.54
N GLY A 40 1.18 -1.21 6.68
CA GLY A 40 1.68 0.11 7.07
C GLY A 40 0.75 0.87 8.03
N ALA A 41 -0.56 0.64 7.93
CA ALA A 41 -1.55 1.24 8.81
C ALA A 41 -1.58 0.50 10.14
N LYS A 42 -1.54 -0.83 10.10
CA LYS A 42 -1.40 -1.71 11.27
C LYS A 42 -0.13 -1.39 12.07
N LYS A 43 0.93 -0.84 11.48
CA LYS A 43 2.11 -0.40 12.25
C LYS A 43 1.94 0.94 12.96
N ARG A 44 1.10 1.84 12.44
CA ARG A 44 1.01 3.25 12.90
C ARG A 44 -0.19 3.53 13.81
N TRP A 45 -1.28 2.80 13.61
CA TRP A 45 -2.55 2.99 14.32
C TRP A 45 -2.85 1.80 15.22
N ARG A 46 -3.29 2.03 16.45
CA ARG A 46 -3.74 0.94 17.35
C ARG A 46 -5.20 1.12 17.71
N SER A 47 -5.96 0.04 17.70
CA SER A 47 -7.35 0.04 18.18
C SER A 47 -7.39 0.28 19.68
N LEU A 48 -8.39 1.02 20.14
CA LEU A 48 -8.76 1.04 21.55
C LEU A 48 -9.72 -0.11 21.85
N GLY A 49 -9.84 -0.50 23.13
CA GLY A 49 -10.73 -1.59 23.55
C GLY A 49 -12.20 -1.39 23.19
N SER A 50 -12.65 -0.14 23.04
CA SER A 50 -14.01 0.19 22.58
C SER A 50 -14.24 0.02 21.08
N GLY A 51 -13.19 -0.24 20.28
CA GLY A 51 -13.28 -0.46 18.83
C GLY A 51 -13.70 0.76 17.99
N ASN A 52 -14.04 1.89 18.62
CA ASN A 52 -14.56 3.08 17.96
C ASN A 52 -13.54 4.16 17.65
N SER A 53 -12.39 4.10 18.30
CA SER A 53 -11.31 5.07 18.09
C SER A 53 -9.97 4.36 17.99
N TYR A 54 -9.06 4.99 17.27
CA TYR A 54 -7.68 4.53 17.12
C TYR A 54 -6.73 5.55 17.73
N LYS A 55 -5.63 5.06 18.30
CA LYS A 55 -4.53 5.89 18.80
C LYS A 55 -3.32 5.88 17.86
N HIS A 56 -2.61 6.98 17.81
CA HIS A 56 -1.36 7.15 17.07
C HIS A 56 -0.44 8.19 17.73
N ALA A 57 0.84 8.20 17.36
CA ALA A 57 1.76 9.25 17.78
C ALA A 57 1.56 10.53 16.94
N HIS A 58 1.78 11.70 17.54
CA HIS A 58 1.81 12.96 16.77
C HIS A 58 2.99 12.99 15.79
N ALA A 59 2.79 13.68 14.67
CA ALA A 59 3.84 13.90 13.68
C ALA A 59 4.87 14.93 14.16
N ALA A 60 6.02 14.97 13.49
CA ALA A 60 7.07 15.97 13.70
C ALA A 60 7.66 16.00 15.12
N HIS A 61 7.82 14.84 15.78
CA HIS A 61 8.49 14.76 17.09
C HIS A 61 9.86 14.04 17.08
N THR A 62 10.32 13.55 15.92
CA THR A 62 11.53 12.72 15.85
C THR A 62 12.83 13.54 15.79
N HIS A 63 12.93 14.52 14.89
CA HIS A 63 14.14 15.32 14.65
C HIS A 63 13.79 16.83 14.53
N LYS A 64 14.80 17.70 14.54
CA LYS A 64 14.63 19.18 14.57
C LYS A 64 13.81 19.66 15.78
N ASN A 65 14.06 19.07 16.95
CA ASN A 65 13.39 19.44 18.19
C ASN A 65 14.01 20.68 18.86
N GLN A 66 15.20 21.11 18.43
CA GLN A 66 15.92 22.25 19.02
C GLN A 66 15.21 23.60 18.80
N HIS A 67 14.56 23.79 17.64
CA HIS A 67 13.82 25.02 17.34
C HIS A 67 12.40 25.05 17.92
N LYS A 68 11.97 24.00 18.62
CA LYS A 68 10.61 23.89 19.16
C LYS A 68 10.63 24.25 20.64
N SER A 69 9.66 25.08 21.06
CA SER A 69 9.47 25.37 22.48
C SER A 69 9.23 24.09 23.29
N PRO A 70 9.64 24.05 24.57
CA PRO A 70 9.38 22.90 25.45
C PRO A 70 7.90 22.51 25.50
N ALA A 71 6.99 23.49 25.60
CA ALA A 71 5.56 23.25 25.59
C ALA A 71 5.08 22.52 24.31
N ARG A 72 5.61 22.89 23.14
CA ARG A 72 5.29 22.20 21.88
C ARG A 72 5.81 20.77 21.88
N LYS A 73 7.04 20.53 22.38
CA LYS A 73 7.60 19.17 22.50
C LYS A 73 6.73 18.30 23.40
N ASN A 74 6.30 18.80 24.55
CA ASN A 74 5.46 18.07 25.49
C ASN A 74 4.11 17.68 24.88
N ARG A 75 3.49 18.58 24.11
CA ARG A 75 2.25 18.28 23.38
C ARG A 75 2.44 17.19 22.33
N LEU A 76 3.52 17.26 21.56
CA LEU A 76 3.82 16.27 20.50
C LEU A 76 4.24 14.90 21.06
N ALA A 77 4.72 14.84 22.30
CA ALA A 77 5.03 13.58 22.98
C ALA A 77 3.77 12.81 23.40
N GLN A 78 2.61 13.48 23.50
CA GLN A 78 1.36 12.84 23.89
C GLN A 78 0.79 11.93 22.79
N THR A 79 -0.11 11.04 23.20
CA THR A 79 -0.85 10.18 22.27
C THR A 79 -2.01 10.95 21.65
N ALA A 80 -2.16 10.83 20.34
CA ALA A 80 -3.24 11.42 19.57
C ALA A 80 -4.32 10.38 19.23
N TYR A 81 -5.57 10.85 19.10
CA TYR A 81 -6.71 10.02 18.73
C TYR A 81 -7.19 10.33 17.31
N SER A 82 -7.76 9.33 16.65
CA SER A 82 -8.32 9.47 15.32
C SER A 82 -9.54 10.40 15.31
N THR A 83 -9.63 11.23 14.28
CA THR A 83 -10.86 11.97 13.97
C THR A 83 -11.94 11.03 13.40
N PRO A 84 -13.24 11.40 13.45
CA PRO A 84 -14.32 10.55 12.94
C PRO A 84 -14.14 10.14 11.46
N ALA A 85 -13.67 11.07 10.63
CA ALA A 85 -13.40 10.81 9.21
C ALA A 85 -12.25 9.79 9.02
N GLN A 86 -11.17 9.90 9.81
CA GLN A 86 -10.07 8.93 9.80
C GLN A 86 -10.52 7.56 10.28
N THR A 87 -11.32 7.52 11.35
CA THR A 87 -11.88 6.27 11.89
C THR A 87 -12.68 5.51 10.83
N HIS A 88 -13.51 6.20 10.05
CA HIS A 88 -14.30 5.56 8.98
C HIS A 88 -13.40 4.91 7.92
N LYS A 89 -12.37 5.62 7.46
CA LYS A 89 -11.40 5.10 6.50
C LYS A 89 -10.62 3.91 7.08
N LEU A 90 -10.20 4.01 8.34
CA LEU A 90 -9.46 2.96 9.04
C LEU A 90 -10.27 1.67 9.16
N LYS A 91 -11.54 1.77 9.59
CA LYS A 91 -12.43 0.62 9.74
C LYS A 91 -12.74 -0.07 8.40
N LYS A 92 -13.05 0.72 7.37
CA LYS A 92 -13.51 0.16 6.09
C LYS A 92 -12.41 -0.36 5.17
N LEU A 93 -11.30 0.36 5.07
CA LEU A 93 -10.31 0.13 4.01
C LEU A 93 -8.98 -0.41 4.50
N LEU A 94 -8.53 0.03 5.69
CA LEU A 94 -7.15 -0.22 6.11
C LEU A 94 -7.04 -1.33 7.15
N LEU A 95 -7.97 -1.41 8.10
CA LEU A 95 -7.93 -2.29 9.26
C LEU A 95 -9.26 -3.02 9.45
N PRO A 96 -9.69 -3.85 8.48
CA PRO A 96 -10.96 -4.59 8.57
C PRO A 96 -11.02 -5.54 9.78
N TYR A 97 -9.86 -6.05 10.21
CA TYR A 97 -9.73 -6.96 11.35
C TYR A 97 -9.15 -6.30 12.62
N GLY A 98 -9.02 -4.97 12.64
CA GLY A 98 -8.39 -4.24 13.75
C GLY A 98 -6.86 -4.35 13.79
N SER A 99 -6.27 -3.86 14.88
CA SER A 99 -4.80 -3.70 15.04
C SER A 99 -4.29 -4.01 16.46
N ASN A 100 -5.04 -4.77 17.27
CA ASN A 100 -4.56 -5.17 18.59
C ASN A 100 -3.34 -6.09 18.50
#